data_AF-Q22220-F1
#
_entry.id   AF-Q22220-F1
#
_cell.length_a   1.000
_cell.length_b   1.000
_cell.length_c   1.000
_cell.angle_alpha   90.00
_cell.angle_beta   90.00
_cell.angle_gamma   90.00
#
_symmetry.space_group_name_H-M   'P 1'
#
loop_
_entity.id
_entity.type
_entity.pdbx_description
1 polymer ?
#
loop_
_entity_poly.entity_id
_entity_poly.type
_entity_poly.pdbx_seq_one_letter_code
_entity_poly.pdbx_strand_id
1 'polypeptide(L)'
;MLQFLPFFMLSSVIISAQELKTCRTVSYGASPDGNCPTGYTRISNGNCCAVDQVITSPDLCEDKFSGCAVRKPYCKTRSRNFEAAMNSFCAKTCGRCKAGSASLPPIVL
;
A
#
# COMPACT_ATOMS: atom_id res chain seq x y z
N MET A 1 -0.38 -27.18 -46.31
CA MET A 1 -1.36 -26.11 -46.06
C MET A 1 -1.03 -25.48 -44.72
N LEU A 2 -0.66 -24.20 -44.75
CA LEU A 2 -0.29 -23.38 -43.60
C LEU A 2 -1.60 -22.77 -43.04
N GLN A 3 -1.92 -22.96 -41.75
CA GLN A 3 -3.10 -22.28 -41.19
C GLN A 3 -2.96 -21.97 -39.69
N PHE A 4 -2.63 -20.68 -39.45
CA PHE A 4 -2.81 -19.83 -38.26
C PHE A 4 -2.30 -20.31 -36.89
N LEU A 5 -1.05 -19.95 -36.57
CA LEU A 5 -0.61 -19.72 -35.18
C LEU A 5 -1.30 -18.43 -34.67
N PRO A 6 -2.25 -18.50 -33.72
CA PRO A 6 -2.76 -17.29 -33.10
C PRO A 6 -1.63 -16.70 -32.27
N PHE A 7 -1.21 -15.50 -32.65
CA PHE A 7 -0.38 -14.62 -31.84
C PHE A 7 -1.07 -14.45 -30.48
N PHE A 8 -0.67 -15.26 -29.49
CA PHE A 8 -0.99 -15.01 -28.09
C PHE A 8 -0.29 -13.69 -27.73
N MET A 9 -0.98 -12.59 -27.98
CA MET A 9 -0.66 -11.29 -27.41
C MET A 9 -0.81 -11.44 -25.90
N LEU A 10 0.27 -11.85 -25.22
CA LEU A 10 0.39 -11.71 -23.78
C LEU A 10 0.42 -10.22 -23.48
N SER A 11 -0.77 -9.65 -23.35
CA SER A 11 -0.97 -8.35 -22.71
C SER A 11 -0.53 -8.51 -21.26
N SER A 12 0.76 -8.27 -21.01
CA SER A 12 1.31 -8.17 -19.66
C SER A 12 0.68 -6.94 -19.02
N VAL A 13 -0.50 -7.12 -18.40
CA VAL A 13 -1.05 -6.14 -17.48
C VAL A 13 -0.08 -6.13 -16.30
N ILE A 14 0.83 -5.15 -16.29
CA ILE A 14 1.65 -4.86 -15.11
C ILE A 14 0.66 -4.36 -14.06
N ILE A 15 0.18 -5.25 -13.20
CA ILE A 15 -0.63 -4.89 -12.04
C ILE A 15 0.32 -4.19 -11.07
N SER A 16 0.53 -2.89 -11.26
CA SER A 16 1.15 -2.06 -10.25
C SER A 16 0.23 -2.06 -9.04
N ALA A 17 0.70 -2.66 -7.94
CA ALA A 17 0.09 -2.55 -6.62
C ALA A 17 0.21 -1.09 -6.16
N GLN A 18 -0.66 -0.25 -6.70
CA GLN A 18 -0.76 1.15 -6.36
C GLN A 18 -1.19 1.26 -4.90
N GLU A 19 -0.27 1.79 -4.09
CA GLU A 19 -0.42 2.00 -2.65
C GLU A 19 -1.65 2.88 -2.43
N LEU A 20 -2.73 2.30 -1.88
CA LEU A 20 -3.97 3.02 -1.68
C LEU A 20 -3.74 4.08 -0.60
N LYS A 21 -3.83 5.36 -0.98
CA LYS A 21 -3.79 6.49 -0.06
C LYS A 21 -5.22 6.82 0.35
N THR A 22 -5.51 6.84 1.64
CA THR A 22 -6.79 7.20 2.24
C THR A 22 -6.57 8.26 3.33
N CYS A 23 -7.65 8.71 3.97
CA CYS A 23 -7.58 9.70 5.05
C CYS A 23 -8.05 9.07 6.36
N ARG A 24 -7.34 9.32 7.47
CA ARG A 24 -7.62 8.74 8.79
C ARG A 24 -8.99 9.12 9.35
N THR A 25 -9.37 10.37 9.18
CA THR A 25 -10.58 10.94 9.77
C THR A 25 -11.54 11.39 8.67
N VAL A 26 -11.38 12.62 8.19
CA VAL A 26 -12.20 13.23 7.15
C VAL A 26 -11.31 13.86 6.09
N SER A 27 -11.66 13.64 4.82
CA SER A 27 -11.06 14.42 3.74
C SER A 27 -11.63 15.83 3.73
N TYR A 28 -10.79 16.83 3.43
CA TYR A 28 -11.20 18.23 3.28
C TYR A 28 -12.27 18.41 2.19
N GLY A 29 -12.23 17.57 1.16
CA GLY A 29 -13.19 17.57 0.05
C GLY A 29 -12.56 17.05 -1.24
N ALA A 30 -13.35 16.95 -2.30
CA ALA A 30 -12.84 16.63 -3.64
C ALA A 30 -11.86 17.72 -4.11
N SER A 31 -10.78 17.35 -4.79
CA SER A 31 -9.89 18.29 -5.47
C SER A 31 -10.43 18.57 -6.89
N PRO A 32 -11.06 19.72 -7.18
CA PRO A 32 -11.69 19.96 -8.48
C PRO A 32 -10.67 19.94 -9.63
N ASP A 33 -9.42 20.31 -9.37
CA ASP A 33 -8.33 20.39 -10.36
C ASP A 33 -7.09 19.57 -9.97
N GLY A 34 -7.24 18.64 -9.03
CA GLY A 34 -6.11 17.92 -8.43
C GLY A 34 -5.25 18.77 -7.48
N ASN A 35 -5.58 20.04 -7.30
CA ASN A 35 -4.94 20.93 -6.34
C ASN A 35 -5.55 20.78 -4.96
N CYS A 36 -4.70 20.73 -3.94
CA CYS A 36 -5.09 20.73 -2.54
C CYS A 36 -4.56 21.98 -1.84
N PRO A 37 -5.27 22.49 -0.82
CA PRO A 37 -4.78 23.62 -0.03
C PRO A 37 -3.45 23.26 0.67
N THR A 38 -2.69 24.28 1.06
CA THR A 38 -1.42 24.10 1.77
C THR A 38 -1.60 23.22 3.01
N GLY A 39 -0.72 22.21 3.16
CA GLY A 39 -0.81 21.21 4.23
C GLY A 39 -1.70 20.00 3.90
N TYR A 40 -2.23 19.91 2.68
CA TYR A 40 -3.05 18.80 2.22
C TYR A 40 -2.46 18.16 0.97
N THR A 41 -2.74 16.87 0.77
CA THR A 41 -2.34 16.11 -0.42
C THR A 41 -3.49 15.29 -0.96
N ARG A 42 -3.43 14.96 -2.24
CA ARG A 42 -4.47 14.19 -2.92
C ARG A 42 -4.34 12.71 -2.60
N ILE A 43 -5.41 12.11 -2.10
CA ILE A 43 -5.52 10.68 -1.82
C ILE A 43 -6.15 9.93 -3.00
N SER A 44 -6.15 8.59 -2.97
CA SER A 44 -6.50 7.76 -4.13
C SER A 44 -7.94 7.93 -4.62
N ASN A 45 -8.87 8.37 -3.76
CA ASN A 45 -10.24 8.68 -4.16
C ASN A 45 -10.39 10.06 -4.84
N GLY A 46 -9.30 10.82 -4.97
CA GLY A 46 -9.27 12.14 -5.58
C GLY A 46 -9.59 13.31 -4.64
N ASN A 47 -9.77 13.05 -3.35
CA ASN A 47 -9.99 14.07 -2.34
C ASN A 47 -8.66 14.59 -1.75
N CYS A 48 -8.72 15.74 -1.11
CA CYS A 48 -7.64 16.27 -0.29
C CYS A 48 -7.71 15.72 1.14
N CYS A 49 -6.59 15.24 1.65
CA CYS A 49 -6.41 14.84 3.03
C CYS A 49 -5.24 15.64 3.62
N ALA A 50 -5.34 16.04 4.89
CA ALA A 50 -4.23 16.69 5.57
C ALA A 50 -3.01 15.74 5.58
N VAL A 51 -1.81 16.26 5.33
CA VAL A 51 -0.62 15.41 5.11
C VAL A 51 -0.30 14.49 6.30
N ASP A 52 -0.67 14.90 7.52
CA ASP A 52 -0.55 14.17 8.78
C ASP A 52 -1.66 13.13 8.99
N GLN A 53 -2.74 13.21 8.22
CA GLN A 53 -3.89 12.31 8.26
C GLN A 53 -3.90 11.32 7.10
N VAL A 54 -2.96 11.41 6.16
CA VAL A 54 -2.86 10.47 5.05
C VAL A 54 -2.46 9.11 5.59
N ILE A 55 -3.29 8.11 5.33
CA ILE A 55 -2.98 6.72 5.61
C ILE A 55 -2.70 6.07 4.25
N THR A 56 -1.46 5.69 4.02
CA THR A 56 -1.14 4.79 2.93
C THR A 56 -1.43 3.35 3.34
N SER A 57 -1.68 2.42 2.41
CA SER A 57 -1.87 1.00 2.77
C SER A 57 -0.77 0.41 3.69
N PRO A 58 0.51 0.84 3.64
CA PRO A 58 1.48 0.47 4.66
C PRO A 58 1.37 1.23 5.99
N ASP A 59 0.66 2.35 6.12
CA ASP A 59 0.39 2.96 7.42
C ASP A 59 -0.59 2.13 8.26
N LEU A 60 -1.48 1.37 7.61
CA LEU A 60 -2.26 0.29 8.23
C LEU A 60 -1.41 -0.96 8.50
N CYS A 61 -0.08 -0.86 8.47
CA CYS A 61 0.78 -1.97 8.82
C CYS A 61 0.79 -2.19 10.33
N GLU A 62 -0.23 -2.91 10.75
CA GLU A 62 -0.42 -3.40 12.11
C GLU A 62 -0.38 -4.93 12.13
N ASP A 63 -0.14 -5.46 13.32
CA ASP A 63 -0.33 -6.88 13.57
C ASP A 63 -1.80 -7.10 13.92
N LYS A 64 -2.51 -7.86 13.08
CA LYS A 64 -3.92 -8.22 13.24
C LYS A 64 -4.14 -9.35 14.25
N PHE A 65 -3.08 -10.05 14.63
CA PHE A 65 -3.13 -11.12 15.62
C PHE A 65 -2.21 -10.86 16.81
N SER A 66 -2.70 -11.14 18.01
CA SER A 66 -1.91 -11.05 19.25
C SER A 66 -0.74 -12.04 19.28
N GLY A 67 -0.85 -13.16 18.57
CA GLY A 67 0.19 -14.20 18.50
C GLY A 67 1.36 -13.90 17.54
N CYS A 68 1.42 -12.71 16.91
CA CYS A 68 2.45 -12.40 15.93
C CYS A 68 3.88 -12.47 16.52
N ALA A 69 4.07 -12.00 17.76
CA ALA A 69 5.38 -12.04 18.43
C ALA A 69 5.93 -13.47 18.58
N VAL A 70 5.08 -14.41 19.00
CA VAL A 70 5.44 -15.84 19.13
C VAL A 70 5.68 -16.47 17.76
N ARG A 71 4.95 -16.02 16.74
CA ARG A 71 5.03 -16.55 15.38
C ARG A 71 6.09 -15.87 14.51
N LYS A 72 6.87 -14.92 15.03
CA LYS A 72 7.92 -14.23 14.28
C LYS A 72 8.88 -15.16 13.50
N PRO A 73 9.27 -16.36 14.00
CA PRO A 73 10.08 -17.30 13.21
C PRO A 73 9.43 -17.73 11.89
N TYR A 74 8.10 -17.70 11.80
CA TYR A 74 7.34 -18.06 10.59
C TYR A 74 7.34 -16.96 9.52
N CYS A 75 7.82 -15.75 9.83
CA CYS A 75 7.96 -14.67 8.83
C CYS A 75 8.88 -15.03 7.65
N LYS A 76 9.79 -15.99 7.87
CA LYS A 76 10.78 -16.46 6.88
C LYS A 76 10.77 -17.99 6.72
N THR A 77 9.68 -18.67 7.08
CA THR A 77 9.62 -20.13 6.91
C THR A 77 9.45 -20.50 5.44
N ARG A 78 9.90 -21.70 5.05
CA ARG A 78 9.80 -22.17 3.65
C ARG A 78 8.36 -22.58 3.27
N SER A 79 7.47 -22.71 4.24
CA SER A 79 6.06 -23.00 3.98
C SER A 79 5.34 -21.73 3.53
N ARG A 80 5.01 -21.67 2.22
CA ARG A 80 4.34 -20.51 1.59
C ARG A 80 3.04 -20.12 2.30
N ASN A 81 2.31 -21.08 2.85
CA ASN A 81 1.04 -20.82 3.54
C ASN A 81 1.25 -20.02 4.83
N PHE A 82 2.28 -20.38 5.61
CA PHE A 82 2.63 -19.63 6.82
C PHE A 82 3.23 -18.28 6.48
N GLU A 83 4.10 -18.20 5.46
CA GLU A 83 4.66 -16.92 5.04
C GLU A 83 3.56 -15.95 4.56
N ALA A 84 2.63 -16.42 3.72
CA ALA A 84 1.50 -15.61 3.27
C ALA A 84 0.63 -15.13 4.43
N ALA A 85 0.28 -16.04 5.36
CA ALA A 85 -0.49 -15.67 6.55
C ALA A 85 0.27 -14.64 7.41
N MET A 86 1.56 -14.85 7.66
CA MET A 86 2.38 -13.91 8.43
C MET A 86 2.49 -12.56 7.72
N ASN A 87 2.60 -12.53 6.39
CA ASN A 87 2.62 -11.28 5.62
C ASN A 87 1.27 -10.55 5.65
N SER A 88 0.13 -11.26 5.74
CA SER A 88 -1.20 -10.65 5.78
C SER A 88 -1.65 -10.22 7.18
N PHE A 89 -1.26 -10.96 8.21
CA PHE A 89 -1.75 -10.75 9.59
C PHE A 89 -0.69 -10.21 10.54
N CYS A 90 0.58 -10.43 10.26
CA CYS A 90 1.70 -10.05 11.11
C CYS A 90 2.71 -9.19 10.35
N ALA A 91 2.22 -8.33 9.45
CA ALA A 91 3.04 -7.54 8.54
C ALA A 91 4.05 -6.66 9.32
N LYS A 92 3.62 -6.12 10.45
CA LYS A 92 4.46 -5.29 11.34
C LYS A 92 5.55 -6.12 12.01
N THR A 93 5.19 -7.22 12.66
CA THR A 93 6.16 -8.13 13.28
C THR A 93 7.17 -8.69 12.27
N CYS A 94 6.73 -8.98 11.04
CA CYS A 94 7.60 -9.51 9.99
C CYS A 94 8.41 -8.45 9.25
N GLY A 95 8.28 -7.16 9.59
CA GLY A 95 8.94 -6.07 8.88
C GLY A 95 8.55 -5.98 7.40
N ARG A 96 7.33 -6.44 7.08
CA ARG A 96 6.74 -6.37 5.74
C ARG A 96 5.97 -5.09 5.52
N CYS A 97 5.85 -4.24 6.55
CA CYS A 97 5.60 -2.83 6.32
C CYS A 97 6.71 -2.35 5.39
N LYS A 98 6.37 -2.05 4.14
CA LYS A 98 7.15 -1.00 3.47
C LYS A 98 7.04 0.19 4.41
N ALA A 99 8.16 0.83 4.73
CA ALA A 99 8.08 2.16 5.31
C ALA A 99 7.34 3.00 4.26
N GLY A 100 6.01 3.07 4.40
CA GLY A 100 5.18 4.02 3.69
C GLY A 100 5.87 5.33 3.95
N SER A 101 6.43 5.88 2.87
CA SER A 101 7.42 6.93 2.86
C SER A 101 7.17 7.90 4.01
N ALA A 102 7.89 7.67 5.12
CA ALA A 102 7.82 8.52 6.29
C ALA A 102 8.16 9.89 5.76
N SER A 103 7.16 10.78 5.73
CA SER A 103 7.31 12.21 5.49
C SER A 103 8.33 12.56 4.40
N LEU A 104 7.86 12.87 3.19
CA LEU A 104 8.60 13.78 2.31
C LEU A 104 9.29 14.83 3.20
N PRO A 105 10.63 14.91 3.21
CA PRO A 105 11.31 15.83 4.10
C PRO A 105 10.74 17.23 3.80
N PRO A 106 10.47 18.05 4.83
CA PRO A 106 9.99 19.40 4.60
C PRO A 106 10.97 20.08 3.64
N ILE A 107 10.46 20.59 2.52
CA ILE A 107 11.24 21.45 1.62
C ILE A 107 11.60 22.67 2.45
N VAL A 108 12.84 22.69 2.95
CA VAL A 108 13.43 23.88 3.55
C VAL A 108 13.80 24.78 2.37
N LEU A 109 13.07 25.89 2.23
CA LEU A 109 13.40 27.03 1.36
C LEU A 109 14.39 27.94 2.07
#